data_AF-A0A524FWB8-F1
#
_entry.id   AF-A0A524FWB8-F1
#
_cell.length_a   1.000
_cell.length_b   1.000
_cell.length_c   1.000
_cell.angle_alpha   90.00
_cell.angle_beta   90.00
_cell.angle_gamma   90.00
#
_symmetry.space_group_name_H-M   'P 1'
#
loop_
_entity.id
_entity.type
_entity.pdbx_description
1 polymer ?
#
loop_
_entity_poly.entity_id
_entity_poly.type
_entity_poly.pdbx_seq_one_letter_code
_entity_poly.pdbx_strand_id
1 'polypeptide(L)'
;MPDPDDYYPVNTIPVLSRAFDLYFKAGGKFKEGGVVELIFPAGKHKELMKTKGEHEIIMWLSKQQLFVRARCNYDKNCSFNTGRINAADREALKPLHWDLMNDRAFFVALRKWIFRLRFDFVTLIRALNTAADKYVEIPLTTKWGKEFKKFDDYRKNRWPEDATPDDRERFLEEVLVRVSFWIQSAAQVKALK
;
A
#
# COMPACT_ATOMS: atom_id res chain seq x y z
N MET A 1 20.12 -1.90 8.23
CA MET A 1 18.95 -1.48 7.45
C MET A 1 17.71 -1.93 8.18
N PRO A 2 16.59 -1.20 8.13
CA PRO A 2 15.30 -1.69 8.62
C PRO A 2 14.98 -3.03 7.95
N ASP A 3 14.25 -3.91 8.67
CA ASP A 3 13.72 -5.12 8.07
C ASP A 3 12.76 -4.73 6.93
N PRO A 4 12.96 -5.21 5.68
CA PRO A 4 12.04 -4.93 4.58
C PRO A 4 10.59 -5.33 4.87
N ASP A 5 10.37 -6.29 5.77
CA ASP A 5 9.04 -6.69 6.24
C ASP A 5 8.34 -5.63 7.09
N ASP A 6 9.07 -4.64 7.63
CA ASP A 6 8.52 -3.56 8.44
C ASP A 6 8.07 -2.34 7.62
N TYR A 7 8.41 -2.27 6.33
CA TYR A 7 8.01 -1.14 5.49
C TYR A 7 6.50 -1.08 5.27
N TYR A 8 5.87 0.08 5.57
CA TYR A 8 4.43 0.28 5.34
C TYR A 8 3.98 0.01 3.90
N PRO A 9 4.71 0.41 2.84
CA PRO A 9 4.36 0.07 1.46
C PRO A 9 4.28 -1.44 1.22
N VAL A 10 5.25 -2.20 1.73
CA VAL A 10 5.31 -3.66 1.59
C VAL A 10 4.11 -4.34 2.25
N ASN A 11 3.56 -3.74 3.30
CA ASN A 11 2.41 -4.28 4.02
C ASN A 11 1.04 -3.73 3.56
N THR A 12 1.01 -2.57 2.89
CA THR A 12 -0.22 -1.89 2.47
C THR A 12 -0.54 -2.10 0.99
N ILE A 13 0.44 -1.93 0.10
CA ILE A 13 0.25 -1.93 -1.35
C ILE A 13 -0.27 -3.29 -1.86
N PRO A 14 0.24 -4.46 -1.40
CA PRO A 14 -0.28 -5.75 -1.85
C PRO A 14 -1.75 -5.97 -1.53
N VAL A 15 -2.19 -5.59 -0.33
CA VAL A 15 -3.60 -5.68 0.07
C VAL A 15 -4.45 -4.70 -0.72
N LEU A 16 -3.97 -3.48 -0.95
CA LEU A 16 -4.67 -2.52 -1.77
C LEU A 16 -4.86 -3.03 -3.21
N SER A 17 -3.83 -3.63 -3.81
CA SER A 17 -3.94 -4.25 -5.14
C SER A 17 -5.03 -5.32 -5.17
N ARG A 18 -5.03 -6.23 -4.18
CA ARG A 18 -6.05 -7.29 -4.06
C ARG A 18 -7.45 -6.72 -3.79
N ALA A 19 -7.54 -5.64 -3.02
CA ALA A 19 -8.80 -4.94 -2.78
C ALA A 19 -9.35 -4.32 -4.07
N PHE A 20 -8.50 -3.74 -4.91
CA PHE A 20 -8.91 -3.24 -6.22
C PHE A 20 -9.40 -4.38 -7.11
N ASP A 21 -8.71 -5.52 -7.16
CA ASP A 21 -9.19 -6.69 -7.91
C ASP A 21 -10.60 -7.12 -7.46
N LEU A 22 -10.86 -7.15 -6.14
CA LEU A 22 -12.18 -7.47 -5.59
C LEU A 22 -13.22 -6.39 -5.92
N TYR A 23 -12.84 -5.11 -5.83
CA TYR A 23 -13.70 -3.98 -6.17
C TYR A 23 -14.17 -4.06 -7.63
N PHE A 24 -13.26 -4.32 -8.57
CA PHE A 24 -13.59 -4.42 -9.99
C PHE A 24 -14.39 -5.68 -10.31
N LYS A 25 -14.06 -6.82 -9.69
CA LYS A 25 -14.86 -8.06 -9.82
C LYS A 25 -16.30 -7.91 -9.33
N ALA A 26 -16.54 -7.03 -8.35
CA ALA A 26 -17.87 -6.70 -7.86
C ALA A 26 -18.64 -5.69 -8.74
N GLY A 27 -18.11 -5.32 -9.91
CA GLY A 27 -18.73 -4.33 -10.79
C GLY A 27 -18.53 -2.89 -10.31
N GLY A 28 -17.52 -2.64 -9.48
CA GLY A 28 -17.20 -1.31 -8.95
C GLY A 28 -17.00 -0.31 -10.08
N LYS A 29 -17.71 0.83 -10.00
CA LYS A 29 -17.62 1.87 -11.01
C LYS A 29 -16.23 2.51 -10.96
N PHE A 30 -15.58 2.58 -12.11
CA PHE A 30 -14.34 3.31 -12.29
C PHE A 30 -14.38 3.98 -13.65
N LYS A 31 -14.35 5.30 -13.65
CA LYS A 31 -14.14 6.05 -14.88
C LYS A 31 -12.63 6.07 -15.09
N GLU A 32 -12.16 5.28 -16.05
CA GLU A 32 -10.77 5.31 -16.46
C GLU A 32 -10.50 6.72 -17.03
N GLY A 33 -9.91 7.57 -16.19
CA GLY A 33 -9.37 8.87 -16.58
C GLY A 33 -7.97 8.73 -17.16
N GLY A 34 -7.26 9.84 -17.32
CA GLY A 34 -5.81 9.80 -17.55
C GLY A 34 -5.06 9.03 -16.46
N VAL A 35 -3.81 8.64 -16.74
CA VAL A 35 -2.97 7.93 -15.76
C VAL A 35 -2.73 8.84 -14.55
N VAL A 36 -3.25 8.45 -13.39
CA VAL A 36 -2.97 9.13 -12.11
C VAL A 36 -1.82 8.39 -11.45
N GLU A 37 -0.60 8.90 -11.61
CA GLU A 37 0.59 8.37 -10.93
C GLU A 37 0.67 8.93 -9.49
N LEU A 38 1.09 8.08 -8.56
CA LEU A 38 1.56 8.45 -7.23
C LEU A 38 3.07 8.24 -7.19
N ILE A 39 3.81 9.29 -6.89
CA ILE A 39 5.28 9.30 -6.92
C ILE A 39 5.80 9.45 -5.50
N PHE A 40 6.68 8.53 -5.10
CA PHE A 40 7.39 8.58 -3.83
C PHE A 40 8.88 8.85 -4.07
N PRO A 41 9.50 9.77 -3.31
CA PRO A 41 10.94 10.01 -3.42
C PRO A 41 11.72 8.79 -2.91
N ALA A 42 12.76 8.40 -3.64
CA ALA A 42 13.58 7.21 -3.37
C ALA A 42 15.08 7.45 -3.58
N GLY A 43 15.52 8.70 -3.44
CA GLY A 43 16.94 9.08 -3.41
C GLY A 43 17.38 9.87 -4.63
N LYS A 44 18.69 9.92 -4.85
CA LYS A 44 19.32 10.80 -5.84
C LYS A 44 20.29 10.02 -6.72
N HIS A 45 20.24 10.27 -8.02
CA HIS A 45 21.29 9.86 -8.94
C HIS A 45 22.48 10.79 -8.75
N LYS A 46 23.64 10.23 -8.40
CA LYS A 46 24.87 10.99 -8.18
C LYS A 46 25.98 10.50 -9.09
N GLU A 47 26.65 11.44 -9.74
CA GLU A 47 27.88 11.21 -10.52
C GLU A 47 28.94 12.19 -10.05
N LEU A 48 30.15 11.70 -9.78
CA LEU A 48 31.26 12.52 -9.27
C LEU A 48 30.82 13.40 -8.09
N MET A 49 30.06 12.81 -7.15
CA MET A 49 29.48 13.46 -5.97
C MET A 49 28.45 14.57 -6.24
N LYS A 50 28.08 14.84 -7.50
CA LYS A 50 27.05 15.82 -7.87
C LYS A 50 25.72 15.13 -8.11
N THR A 51 24.64 15.72 -7.60
CA THR A 51 23.27 15.26 -7.91
C THR A 51 22.95 15.60 -9.35
N LYS A 52 22.54 14.61 -10.14
CA LYS A 52 22.18 14.75 -11.56
C LYS A 52 20.69 14.51 -11.82
N GLY A 53 20.05 13.74 -10.94
CA GLY A 53 18.64 13.44 -11.00
C GLY A 53 18.12 12.86 -9.69
N GLU A 54 16.84 12.55 -9.70
CA GLU A 54 16.11 11.95 -8.59
C GLU A 54 15.72 10.52 -8.93
N HIS A 55 15.70 9.69 -7.90
CA HIS A 55 15.15 8.35 -7.91
C HIS A 55 13.76 8.39 -7.31
N GLU A 56 12.82 7.73 -7.98
CA GLU A 56 11.40 7.77 -7.67
C GLU A 56 10.82 6.36 -7.68
N ILE A 57 9.92 6.06 -6.74
CA ILE A 57 9.03 4.89 -6.83
C ILE A 57 7.66 5.39 -7.28
N ILE A 58 7.20 4.88 -8.42
CA ILE A 58 5.97 5.31 -9.07
C ILE A 58 4.94 4.19 -8.96
N MET A 59 3.74 4.53 -8.48
CA MET A 59 2.60 3.64 -8.39
C MET A 59 1.44 4.16 -9.24
N TRP A 60 0.78 3.30 -10.01
CA TRP A 60 -0.33 3.70 -10.87
C TRP A 60 -1.29 2.53 -11.17
N LEU A 61 -2.51 2.87 -11.57
CA LEU A 61 -3.46 1.91 -12.11
C LEU A 61 -3.36 1.85 -13.63
N SER A 62 -3.42 0.64 -14.19
CA SER A 62 -3.52 0.40 -15.63
C SER A 62 -4.35 -0.85 -15.87
N LYS A 63 -5.39 -0.76 -16.70
CA LYS A 63 -6.29 -1.89 -16.98
C LYS A 63 -6.81 -2.54 -15.69
N GLN A 64 -7.26 -1.72 -14.74
CA GLN A 64 -7.80 -2.14 -13.44
C GLN A 64 -6.81 -2.86 -12.51
N GLN A 65 -5.52 -2.89 -12.84
CA GLN A 65 -4.48 -3.50 -12.02
C GLN A 65 -3.52 -2.43 -11.49
N LEU A 66 -3.00 -2.65 -10.28
CA LEU A 66 -2.05 -1.75 -9.63
C LEU A 66 -0.62 -2.17 -9.93
N PHE A 67 0.21 -1.19 -10.29
CA PHE A 67 1.62 -1.42 -10.60
C PHE A 67 2.52 -0.47 -9.85
N VAL A 68 3.74 -0.94 -9.64
CA VAL A 68 4.84 -0.18 -9.06
C VAL A 68 6.06 -0.29 -9.97
N ARG A 69 6.88 0.76 -10.02
CA ARG A 69 8.23 0.71 -10.60
C ARG A 69 9.14 1.68 -9.87
N ALA A 70 10.42 1.34 -9.76
CA ALA A 70 11.47 2.30 -9.46
C ALA A 70 12.00 2.92 -10.77
N ARG A 71 12.21 4.22 -10.77
CA ARG A 71 12.65 5.01 -11.93
C ARG A 71 13.68 6.06 -11.52
N CYS A 72 14.78 6.13 -12.24
CA CYS A 72 15.67 7.28 -12.29
C CYS A 72 15.19 8.25 -13.37
N ASN A 73 15.07 9.53 -13.03
CA ASN A 73 14.63 10.55 -13.99
C ASN A 73 15.76 11.09 -14.89
N TYR A 74 17.02 10.74 -14.59
CA TYR A 74 18.20 11.19 -15.33
C TYR A 74 18.73 10.13 -16.30
N ASP A 75 18.94 8.89 -15.85
CA ASP A 75 19.51 7.81 -16.65
C ASP A 75 18.57 6.60 -16.75
N LYS A 76 18.23 6.23 -17.99
CA LYS A 76 17.37 5.06 -18.30
C LYS A 76 18.06 3.72 -18.03
N ASN A 77 19.40 3.70 -18.00
CA ASN A 77 20.20 2.51 -17.74
C ASN A 77 20.67 2.43 -16.27
N CYS A 78 20.25 3.38 -15.43
CA CYS A 78 20.57 3.34 -14.00
C CYS A 78 20.06 2.04 -13.38
N SER A 79 20.89 1.38 -12.56
CA SER A 79 20.57 0.12 -11.88
C SER A 79 19.41 0.23 -10.88
N PHE A 80 19.04 1.46 -10.50
CA PHE A 80 17.86 1.73 -9.69
C PHE A 80 16.55 1.47 -10.46
N ASN A 81 16.57 1.54 -11.80
CA ASN A 81 15.37 1.31 -12.60
C ASN A 81 14.90 -0.13 -12.49
N THR A 82 13.60 -0.32 -12.31
CA THR A 82 12.97 -1.64 -12.40
C THR A 82 11.99 -1.70 -13.55
N GLY A 83 11.68 -2.92 -13.98
CA GLY A 83 10.50 -3.17 -14.80
C GLY A 83 9.19 -2.84 -14.06
N ARG A 84 8.06 -3.11 -14.73
CA ARG A 84 6.73 -3.03 -14.14
C ARG A 84 6.54 -4.17 -13.15
N ILE A 85 6.38 -3.85 -11.87
CA ILE A 85 6.12 -4.80 -10.79
C ILE A 85 4.60 -4.84 -10.55
N ASN A 86 4.04 -6.04 -10.45
CA ASN A 86 2.66 -6.21 -9.99
C ASN A 86 2.59 -5.86 -8.50
N ALA A 87 1.77 -4.89 -8.15
CA ALA A 87 1.67 -4.40 -6.77
C ALA A 87 1.18 -5.45 -5.77
N ALA A 88 0.52 -6.53 -6.22
CA ALA A 88 0.11 -7.65 -5.37
C ALA A 88 1.27 -8.55 -4.92
N ASP A 89 2.43 -8.46 -5.57
CA ASP A 89 3.63 -9.24 -5.25
C ASP A 89 4.44 -8.54 -4.15
N ARG A 90 4.20 -8.96 -2.91
CA ARG A 90 4.87 -8.41 -1.73
C ARG A 90 6.39 -8.57 -1.76
N GLU A 91 6.88 -9.71 -2.23
CA GLU A 91 8.32 -10.00 -2.24
C GLU A 91 9.05 -9.17 -3.30
N ALA A 92 8.41 -8.86 -4.43
CA ALA A 92 8.96 -7.95 -5.42
C ALA A 92 9.01 -6.48 -4.95
N LEU A 93 8.21 -6.10 -3.95
CA LEU A 93 8.23 -4.74 -3.39
C LEU A 93 9.32 -4.53 -2.33
N LYS A 94 9.73 -5.59 -1.61
CA LYS A 94 10.74 -5.50 -0.54
C LYS A 94 12.08 -4.89 -0.95
N PRO A 95 12.65 -5.19 -2.13
CA PRO A 95 13.97 -4.68 -2.52
C PRO A 95 13.95 -3.20 -2.91
N LEU A 96 12.78 -2.57 -3.04
CA LEU A 96 12.70 -1.16 -3.39
C LEU A 96 13.12 -0.27 -2.21
N HIS A 97 13.75 0.86 -2.53
CA HIS A 97 14.26 1.82 -1.55
C HIS A 97 13.15 2.68 -0.93
N TRP A 98 12.37 2.07 -0.04
CA TRP A 98 11.29 2.74 0.70
C TRP A 98 11.78 3.58 1.88
N ASP A 99 13.05 3.47 2.24
CA ASP A 99 13.70 4.07 3.43
C ASP A 99 13.71 5.60 3.43
N LEU A 100 13.58 6.22 2.25
CA LEU A 100 13.56 7.68 2.10
C LEU A 100 12.14 8.26 2.12
N MET A 101 11.13 7.40 2.26
CA MET A 101 9.75 7.82 2.37
C MET A 101 9.43 8.22 3.81
N ASN A 102 8.83 9.39 4.00
CA ASN A 102 8.31 9.77 5.30
C ASN A 102 7.06 8.93 5.61
N ASP A 103 7.15 8.10 6.65
CA ASP A 103 6.09 7.23 7.17
C ASP A 103 4.72 7.91 7.33
N ARG A 104 4.69 9.13 7.88
CA ARG A 104 3.43 9.88 8.05
C ARG A 104 2.90 10.39 6.70
N ALA A 105 3.79 10.71 5.77
CA ALA A 105 3.41 11.19 4.45
C ALA A 105 2.86 10.07 3.56
N PHE A 106 3.28 8.82 3.76
CA PHE A 106 2.84 7.67 2.96
C PHE A 106 1.33 7.51 2.94
N PHE A 107 0.70 7.34 4.12
CA PHE A 107 -0.74 7.11 4.21
C PHE A 107 -1.54 8.32 3.73
N VAL A 108 -1.08 9.55 4.01
CA VAL A 108 -1.70 10.78 3.52
C VAL A 108 -1.66 10.84 1.98
N ALA A 109 -0.52 10.52 1.38
CA ALA A 109 -0.35 10.53 -0.07
C ALA A 109 -1.21 9.44 -0.74
N LEU A 110 -1.22 8.23 -0.15
CA LEU A 110 -2.02 7.11 -0.61
C LEU A 110 -3.52 7.40 -0.53
N ARG A 111 -3.98 7.95 0.59
CA ARG A 111 -5.37 8.43 0.80
C ARG A 111 -5.77 9.42 -0.29
N LYS A 112 -4.99 10.49 -0.48
CA LYS A 112 -5.26 11.52 -1.49
C LYS A 112 -5.32 10.93 -2.90
N TRP A 113 -4.44 9.98 -3.21
CA TRP A 113 -4.45 9.28 -4.49
C TRP A 113 -5.71 8.44 -4.68
N ILE A 114 -6.12 7.64 -3.69
CA ILE A 114 -7.35 6.84 -3.73
C ILE A 114 -8.59 7.72 -3.93
N PHE A 115 -8.69 8.86 -3.24
CA PHE A 115 -9.81 9.79 -3.42
C PHE A 115 -9.85 10.40 -4.83
N ARG A 116 -8.68 10.68 -5.42
CA ARG A 116 -8.60 11.15 -6.82
C ARG A 116 -9.10 10.13 -7.84
N LEU A 117 -9.04 8.83 -7.51
CA LEU A 117 -9.57 7.76 -8.35
C LEU A 117 -11.10 7.63 -8.30
N ARG A 118 -11.75 8.31 -7.35
CA ARG A 118 -13.22 8.39 -7.22
C ARG A 118 -13.94 7.03 -7.15
N PHE A 119 -13.35 6.08 -6.42
CA PHE A 119 -14.02 4.81 -6.13
C PHE A 119 -15.27 5.02 -5.27
N ASP A 120 -16.24 4.11 -5.38
CA ASP A 120 -17.30 3.99 -4.40
C ASP A 120 -16.71 3.61 -3.03
N PHE A 121 -16.90 4.50 -2.06
CA PHE A 121 -16.24 4.41 -0.77
C PHE A 121 -16.62 3.12 -0.01
N VAL A 122 -17.91 2.80 0.07
CA VAL A 122 -18.40 1.64 0.82
C VAL A 122 -17.88 0.34 0.20
N THR A 123 -17.94 0.23 -1.12
CA THR A 123 -17.45 -0.93 -1.85
C THR A 123 -15.95 -1.10 -1.68
N LEU A 124 -15.18 0.00 -1.72
CA LEU A 124 -13.74 -0.02 -1.49
C LEU A 124 -13.39 -0.51 -0.07
N ILE A 125 -14.04 0.04 0.96
CA ILE A 125 -13.80 -0.39 2.35
C ILE A 125 -14.12 -1.87 2.55
N ARG A 126 -15.23 -2.35 1.98
CA ARG A 126 -15.58 -3.79 2.00
C ARG A 126 -14.52 -4.63 1.30
N ALA A 127 -14.02 -4.18 0.15
CA ALA A 127 -12.98 -4.86 -0.59
C ALA A 127 -11.66 -4.91 0.18
N LEU A 128 -11.27 -3.82 0.86
CA LEU A 128 -10.10 -3.78 1.74
C LEU A 128 -10.21 -4.77 2.90
N ASN A 129 -11.34 -4.78 3.61
CA ASN A 129 -11.56 -5.75 4.70
C ASN A 129 -11.46 -7.20 4.20
N THR A 130 -12.12 -7.48 3.07
CA THR A 130 -12.11 -8.83 2.47
C THR A 130 -10.71 -9.23 2.01
N ALA A 131 -9.95 -8.31 1.41
CA ALA A 131 -8.59 -8.56 0.96
C ALA A 131 -7.66 -8.83 2.16
N ALA A 132 -7.78 -8.06 3.24
CA ALA A 132 -7.01 -8.23 4.46
C ALA A 132 -7.27 -9.60 5.13
N ASP A 133 -8.53 -10.03 5.19
CA ASP A 133 -8.89 -11.36 5.72
C ASP A 133 -8.42 -12.50 4.82
N LYS A 134 -8.52 -12.33 3.49
CA LYS A 134 -8.06 -13.35 2.54
C LYS A 134 -6.55 -13.50 2.48
N TYR A 135 -5.80 -12.45 2.81
CA TYR A 135 -4.35 -12.47 2.74
C TYR A 135 -3.68 -13.00 4.01
N VAL A 136 -4.47 -13.28 5.05
CA VAL A 136 -3.99 -13.75 6.36
C VAL A 136 -4.65 -15.09 6.73
N GLU A 137 -3.91 -15.96 7.38
CA GLU A 137 -4.45 -17.12 8.08
C GLU A 137 -5.18 -16.65 9.34
N ILE A 138 -6.48 -16.95 9.40
CA ILE A 138 -7.36 -16.53 10.48
C ILE A 138 -7.92 -17.75 11.24
N PRO A 139 -8.11 -17.69 12.57
CA PRO A 139 -7.82 -16.54 13.44
C PRO A 139 -6.31 -16.24 13.53
N LEU A 140 -5.97 -14.95 13.65
CA LEU A 140 -4.58 -14.50 13.76
C LEU A 140 -4.20 -14.34 15.23
N THR A 141 -3.21 -15.11 15.68
CA THR A 141 -2.54 -14.89 16.97
C THR A 141 -1.27 -14.10 16.75
N THR A 142 -1.23 -12.88 17.28
CA THR A 142 -0.07 -11.98 17.17
C THR A 142 1.14 -12.53 17.94
N LYS A 143 2.35 -12.04 17.66
CA LYS A 143 3.58 -12.40 18.40
C LYS A 143 3.51 -12.16 19.92
N TRP A 144 2.54 -11.37 20.37
CA TRP A 144 2.29 -11.04 21.77
C TRP A 144 1.16 -11.89 22.41
N GLY A 145 0.67 -12.92 21.71
CA GLY A 145 -0.34 -13.85 22.22
C GLY A 145 -1.80 -13.35 22.14
N LYS A 146 -2.05 -12.16 21.60
CA LYS A 146 -3.42 -11.68 21.37
C LYS A 146 -3.99 -12.28 20.09
N GLU A 147 -5.17 -12.88 20.18
CA GLU A 147 -5.91 -13.49 19.07
C GLU A 147 -6.99 -12.54 18.51
N PHE A 148 -7.14 -12.55 17.18
CA PHE A 148 -8.19 -11.83 16.45
C PHE A 148 -8.82 -12.74 15.41
N LYS A 149 -10.15 -12.82 15.35
CA LYS A 149 -10.85 -13.73 14.42
C LYS A 149 -10.79 -13.28 12.97
N LYS A 150 -10.70 -11.96 12.75
CA LYS A 150 -10.66 -11.31 11.43
C LYS A 150 -10.14 -9.88 11.56
N PHE A 151 -9.81 -9.26 10.44
CA PHE A 151 -9.34 -7.89 10.34
C PHE A 151 -10.31 -6.87 10.94
N ASP A 152 -11.62 -7.06 10.77
CA ASP A 152 -12.62 -6.13 11.32
C ASP A 152 -12.57 -6.09 12.87
N ASP A 153 -12.26 -7.22 13.51
CA ASP A 153 -12.11 -7.31 14.96
C ASP A 153 -10.79 -6.64 15.40
N TYR A 154 -9.73 -6.83 14.62
CA TYR A 154 -8.44 -6.19 14.83
C TYR A 154 -8.51 -4.68 14.71
N ARG A 155 -9.08 -4.16 13.62
CA ARG A 155 -9.06 -2.73 13.33
C ARG A 155 -9.85 -1.94 14.36
N LYS A 156 -10.99 -2.45 14.85
CA LYS A 156 -11.83 -1.78 15.86
C LYS A 156 -11.16 -1.62 17.23
N ASN A 157 -10.07 -2.36 17.50
CA ASN A 157 -9.35 -2.26 18.75
C ASN A 157 -8.65 -0.88 18.86
N ARG A 158 -9.09 -0.07 19.84
CA ARG A 158 -8.62 1.31 20.05
C ARG A 158 -8.75 2.16 18.78
N TRP A 159 -9.94 2.13 18.17
CA TRP A 159 -10.25 2.96 17.02
C TRP A 159 -10.35 4.45 17.45
N PRO A 160 -9.70 5.38 16.74
CA PRO A 160 -9.78 6.81 17.06
C PRO A 160 -11.20 7.38 16.92
N GLU A 161 -11.59 8.29 17.81
CA GLU A 161 -12.92 8.92 17.79
C GLU A 161 -13.14 9.83 16.57
N ASP A 162 -12.06 10.40 16.02
CA ASP A 162 -12.08 11.30 14.86
C ASP A 162 -12.18 10.54 13.52
N ALA A 163 -11.87 9.23 13.50
CA ALA A 163 -11.93 8.41 12.30
C ALA A 163 -13.36 7.86 12.06
N THR A 164 -14.31 8.75 11.80
CA THR A 164 -15.73 8.37 11.60
C THR A 164 -16.09 8.22 10.11
N PRO A 165 -17.15 7.45 9.76
CA PRO A 165 -17.60 7.34 8.36
C PRO A 165 -17.99 8.67 7.69
N ASP A 166 -18.30 9.70 8.50
CA ASP A 166 -18.62 11.05 8.02
C ASP A 166 -17.35 11.81 7.59
N ASP A 167 -16.22 11.57 8.26
CA ASP A 167 -14.88 11.95 7.77
C ASP A 167 -14.24 10.80 6.99
N ARG A 168 -14.70 10.64 5.74
CA ARG A 168 -14.24 9.56 4.86
C ARG A 168 -12.73 9.57 4.62
N GLU A 169 -12.09 10.74 4.59
CA GLU A 169 -10.65 10.82 4.38
C GLU A 169 -9.92 10.26 5.59
N ARG A 170 -10.22 10.76 6.79
CA ARG A 170 -9.59 10.28 8.03
C ARG A 170 -9.90 8.80 8.26
N PHE A 171 -11.13 8.37 7.99
CA PHE A 171 -11.53 6.96 8.08
C PHE A 171 -10.72 6.06 7.17
N LEU A 172 -10.57 6.42 5.88
CA LEU A 172 -9.79 5.62 4.94
C LEU A 172 -8.32 5.53 5.36
N GLU A 173 -7.74 6.65 5.78
CA GLU A 173 -6.36 6.69 6.26
C GLU A 173 -6.15 5.72 7.42
N GLU A 174 -7.02 5.76 8.43
CA GLU A 174 -6.95 4.86 9.57
C GLU A 174 -7.14 3.40 9.14
N VAL A 175 -8.07 3.10 8.21
CA VAL A 175 -8.20 1.74 7.65
C VAL A 175 -6.89 1.28 7.01
N LEU A 176 -6.24 2.11 6.19
CA LEU A 176 -4.98 1.77 5.53
C LEU A 176 -3.85 1.51 6.54
N VAL A 177 -3.77 2.33 7.59
CA VAL A 177 -2.83 2.14 8.70
C VAL A 177 -3.08 0.78 9.37
N ARG A 178 -4.34 0.44 9.68
CA ARG A 178 -4.67 -0.84 10.30
C ARG A 178 -4.39 -2.02 9.38
N VAL A 179 -4.64 -1.90 8.07
CA VAL A 179 -4.27 -2.91 7.09
C VAL A 179 -2.77 -3.18 7.15
N SER A 180 -1.95 -2.12 7.14
CA SER A 180 -0.49 -2.26 7.22
C SER A 180 -0.06 -3.05 8.45
N PHE A 181 -0.57 -2.68 9.63
CA PHE A 181 -0.20 -3.36 10.87
C PHE A 181 -0.75 -4.78 10.98
N TRP A 182 -1.92 -5.05 10.39
CA TRP A 182 -2.49 -6.40 10.31
C TRP A 182 -1.57 -7.34 9.52
N ILE A 183 -1.13 -6.90 8.35
CA ILE A 183 -0.21 -7.68 7.50
C ILE A 183 1.16 -7.82 8.14
N GLN A 184 1.69 -6.76 8.74
CA GLN A 184 2.97 -6.83 9.46
C GLN A 184 2.88 -7.81 10.64
N SER A 185 1.78 -7.79 11.39
CA SER A 185 1.55 -8.71 12.52
C SER A 185 1.46 -10.16 12.04
N ALA A 186 0.78 -10.40 10.91
CA ALA A 186 0.69 -11.71 10.29
C ALA A 186 2.05 -12.20 9.75
N ALA A 187 2.82 -11.33 9.12
CA ALA A 187 4.17 -11.64 8.63
C ALA A 187 5.09 -12.09 9.77
N GLN A 188 5.05 -11.39 10.90
CA GLN A 188 5.86 -11.70 12.09
C GLN A 188 5.61 -13.10 12.67
N VAL A 189 4.43 -13.68 12.43
CA VAL A 189 4.08 -15.05 12.86
C VAL A 189 3.93 -16.03 11.69
N LYS A 190 4.38 -15.64 10.48
CA LYS A 190 4.31 -16.43 9.25
C LYS A 190 2.89 -16.87 8.87
N ALA A 191 1.89 -16.04 9.15
CA ALA A 191 0.48 -16.27 8.86
C ALA A 191 -0.01 -15.56 7.57
N LEU A 192 0.89 -15.20 6.65
CA LEU A 192 0.52 -14.66 5.34
C LEU A 192 0.29 -15.81 4.34
N LYS A 193 -0.72 -15.66 3.46
CA LYS A 193 -1.08 -16.64 2.42
C LYS A 193 -0.53 -16.29 1.05
#